data_AF-A0A6C0I719-F1
#
_entry.id   AF-A0A6C0I719-F1
#
_cell.length_a   1.000
_cell.length_b   1.000
_cell.length_c   1.000
_cell.angle_alpha   90.00
_cell.angle_beta   90.00
_cell.angle_gamma   90.00
#
_symmetry.space_group_name_H-M   'P 1'
#
loop_
_entity.id
_entity.type
_entity.pdbx_description
1 polymer ?
#
loop_
_entity_poly.entity_id
_entity_poly.type
_entity_poly.pdbx_seq_one_letter_code
_entity_poly.pdbx_strand_id
1 'polypeptide(L)' 'MIFRDVNGNLHVINRSDCKNDATYYQKIYNIKKEYTTKYKSVVSKNDK' A
#
# COMPACT_ATOMS: atom_id res chain seq x y z
N MET A 1 -11.95 -0.29 -1.23
CA MET A 1 -10.87 -1.30 -1.19
C MET A 1 -10.35 -1.43 0.23
N ILE A 2 -10.08 -2.65 0.69
CA ILE A 2 -9.56 -2.92 2.05
C ILE A 2 -8.19 -3.59 1.90
N PHE A 3 -7.19 -3.14 2.65
CA PHE A 3 -5.86 -3.76 2.73
C PHE A 3 -5.15 -3.40 4.03
N ARG A 4 -4.11 -4.16 4.37
CA ARG A 4 -3.25 -3.89 5.54
C ARG A 4 -1.99 -3.15 5.13
N ASP A 5 -1.53 -2.23 5.98
CA ASP A 5 -0.24 -1.58 5.81
C ASP A 5 0.92 -2.39 6.43
N VAL A 6 2.11 -1.82 6.38
CA VAL A 6 3.36 -2.37 6.94
C VAL A 6 3.35 -2.59 8.46
N ASN A 7 2.43 -1.95 9.16
CA ASN A 7 2.30 -2.00 10.62
C ASN A 7 1.11 -2.88 11.03
N GLY A 8 0.41 -3.48 10.07
CA GLY A 8 -0.74 -4.33 10.30
C GLY A 8 -2.06 -3.57 10.48
N ASN A 9 -2.06 -2.24 10.30
CA ASN A 9 -3.28 -1.44 10.39
C ASN A 9 -4.16 -1.69 9.16
N LEU A 10 -5.47 -1.75 9.38
CA LEU A 10 -6.45 -1.92 8.32
C LEU A 10 -6.78 -0.56 7.69
N HIS A 11 -6.50 -0.42 6.40
CA HIS A 11 -6.89 0.75 5.61
C HIS A 11 -8.12 0.41 4.78
N VAL A 12 -9.15 1.25 4.90
CA VAL A 12 -10.36 1.20 4.07
C VAL A 12 -10.39 2.47 3.25
N ILE A 13 -10.22 2.34 1.93
CA ILE A 13 -10.30 3.47 1.00
C ILE A 13 -11.51 3.29 0.10
N ASN A 14 -12.48 4.19 0.20
CA ASN A 14 -13.60 4.23 -0.72
C ASN A 14 -13.32 5.20 -1.88
N ARG A 15 -13.81 4.85 -3.07
CA ARG A 15 -13.68 5.70 -4.25
C ARG A 15 -14.54 6.96 -4.10
N SER A 16 -15.71 6.84 -3.49
CA SER A 16 -16.62 7.97 -3.22
C SER A 16 -15.96 9.11 -2.43
N ASP A 17 -15.01 8.77 -1.57
CA ASP A 17 -14.37 9.73 -0.66
C ASP A 17 -13.21 10.47 -1.32
N CYS A 18 -12.97 10.22 -2.62
CA CYS A 18 -11.87 10.80 -3.38
C CYS A 18 -12.41 11.76 -4.45
N LYS A 19 -11.74 12.92 -4.58
CA LYS A 19 -12.09 13.96 -5.56
C LYS A 19 -12.12 13.46 -7.00
N ASN A 20 -11.24 12.53 -7.35
CA ASN A 20 -11.14 11.93 -8.69
C ASN A 20 -10.43 10.55 -8.62
N ASP A 21 -10.42 9.84 -9.75
CA ASP A 21 -9.82 8.51 -9.89
C ASP A 21 -8.32 8.55 -9.58
N ALA A 22 -7.62 9.57 -10.08
CA ALA A 22 -6.18 9.73 -9.87
C ALA A 22 -5.83 9.77 -8.38
N THR A 23 -6.58 10.54 -7.58
CA THR A 23 -6.36 10.64 -6.13
C THR A 23 -6.62 9.31 -5.43
N TYR A 24 -7.66 8.59 -5.84
CA TYR A 24 -7.99 7.27 -5.29
C TYR A 24 -6.86 6.26 -5.52
N TYR A 25 -6.38 6.16 -6.76
CA TYR A 25 -5.30 5.23 -7.11
C TYR A 25 -3.96 5.65 -6.49
N GLN A 26 -3.67 6.96 -6.37
CA GLN A 26 -2.46 7.45 -5.71
C GLN A 26 -2.41 7.04 -4.23
N LYS A 27 -3.52 7.12 -3.50
CA LYS A 27 -3.58 6.68 -2.09
C LYS A 27 -3.27 5.20 -1.94
N ILE A 28 -3.85 4.36 -2.81
CA ILE A 28 -3.59 2.90 -2.81
C ILE A 28 -2.12 2.63 -3.14
N TYR A 29 -1.57 3.32 -4.15
CA TYR A 29 -0.18 3.16 -4.57
C TYR A 29 0.80 3.49 -3.44
N ASN A 30 0.59 4.60 -2.74
CA ASN A 30 1.49 5.03 -1.66
C ASN A 30 1.59 3.97 -0.56
N ILE A 31 0.45 3.41 -0.12
CA ILE A 31 0.46 2.40 0.95
C ILE A 31 1.10 1.08 0.46
N LYS A 32 0.79 0.67 -0.78
CA LYS A 32 1.45 -0.51 -1.40
C LYS A 32 2.95 -0.31 -1.58
N LYS A 33 3.38 0.91 -1.91
CA LYS A 33 4.80 1.27 -2.08
C LYS A 33 5.54 1.14 -0.76
N GLU A 34 4.98 1.63 0.35
CA GLU A 34 5.57 1.46 1.69
C GLU A 34 5.73 -0.02 2.05
N TYR A 35 4.69 -0.83 1.79
CA TYR A 35 4.74 -2.28 1.96
C TYR A 35 5.83 -2.92 1.13
N THR A 36 5.88 -2.60 -0.15
CA THR A 36 6.89 -3.13 -1.06
C THR A 36 8.29 -2.71 -0.62
N THR A 37 8.53 -1.45 -0.26
CA THR A 37 9.86 -0.98 0.18
C THR A 37 10.31 -1.73 1.44
N LYS A 38 9.45 -1.91 2.44
CA LYS A 38 9.80 -2.62 3.68
C LYS A 38 10.15 -4.09 3.42
N TYR A 39 9.33 -4.79 2.64
CA TYR A 39 9.44 -6.25 2.48
C TYR A 39 10.29 -6.68 1.28
N LYS A 40 10.48 -5.84 0.26
CA LYS A 40 11.43 -6.11 -0.84
C LYS A 40 12.88 -6.18 -0.33
N SER A 41 13.20 -5.44 0.74
CA SER A 41 14.48 -5.56 1.45
C SER A 41 14.63 -6.88 2.22
N VAL A 42 13.52 -7.50 2.63
CA VAL A 42 13.51 -8.77 3.39
C VAL A 42 13.65 -9.97 2.46
N VAL A 43 13.00 -9.96 1.29
CA VAL A 43 13.06 -11.07 0.33
C VAL A 43 14.43 -11.14 -0.37
N SER A 44 15.07 -10.01 -0.65
CA SER A 44 16.38 -9.98 -1.35
C SER A 44 17.57 -10.46 -0.50
N LYS A 45 17.39 -10.74 0.80
CA LYS A 45 18.46 -11.25 1.68
C LYS A 45 18.51 -12.77 1.79
N ASN A 46 17.56 -13.49 1.19
CA ASN A 46 17.48 -14.95 1.26
C ASN A 46 17.93 -15.67 -0.03
N ASP A 47 18.40 -14.96 -1.05
CA ASP A 47 19.17 -15.56 -2.14
C ASP A 47 20.66 -15.55 -1.73
N LYS A 48 21.09 -16.64 -1.09
CA LYS A 48 22.50 -16.93 -0.80
C LYS A 48 22.83 -18.34 -1.24
#